data_AF-A0A4R3KLK5-F1
#
_entry.id   AF-A0A4R3KLK5-F1
#
_cell.length_a   1.000
_cell.length_b   1.000
_cell.length_c   1.000
_cell.angle_alpha   90.00
_cell.angle_beta   90.00
_cell.angle_gamma   90.00
#
_symmetry.space_group_name_H-M   'P 1'
#
loop_
_entity.id
_entity.type
_entity.pdbx_description
1 polymer ?
#
loop_
_entity_poly.entity_id
_entity_poly.type
_entity_poly.pdbx_seq_one_letter_code
_entity_poly.pdbx_strand_id
1 'polypeptide(L)'
;MKTELECLNFLKESFSINGGGLFNRLLKERKNHHFISQMVGNVERAYFEPDNETINWSDHYIVNLDKNRDGYKYVEFIIDVKVNGDIKEFNEQGIDFHSKPVSLAFTIQVPVWTDFGSFDYQRITLLNEEQKALLLYHRQYEKELDSINGKLLFQYRYDGDDAYSFFTRIWKTTDNSSAVMTKDTGYDFFQEIVECHRNILFSVGNLNMWGRYKSHYSESAYYFEGKKQHPIELCNNDFRYLYFMENAIEELYTFYEKVTYLLSNFLNPSTGKHHPPSFANLFGEKNIERLEKKFPHITEEKHFKWFLKRKYEEHQELQAYRHSLVHFQTDAPFITGTYVATFSRLWRESSDKAEELKELFNKFEKIQEFVNKELEACKEIFKNMVLLIENLPKTTGHTPS
;
A
#
# COMPACT_ATOMS: atom_id res chain seq x y z
N MET A 1 -18.38 -19.83 -25.78
CA MET A 1 -17.58 -18.81 -25.05
C MET A 1 -17.33 -17.69 -26.02
N LYS A 2 -17.85 -16.49 -25.75
CA LYS A 2 -17.64 -15.32 -26.60
C LYS A 2 -16.18 -14.85 -26.50
N THR A 3 -15.66 -14.33 -27.62
CA THR A 3 -14.37 -13.63 -27.68
C THR A 3 -14.47 -12.26 -27.01
N GLU A 4 -13.32 -11.66 -26.68
CA GLU A 4 -13.24 -10.30 -26.13
C GLU A 4 -13.95 -9.27 -27.03
N LEU A 5 -13.72 -9.34 -28.35
CA LEU A 5 -14.35 -8.45 -29.31
C LEU A 5 -15.88 -8.64 -29.37
N GLU A 6 -16.37 -9.87 -29.32
CA GLU A 6 -17.80 -10.16 -29.27
C GLU A 6 -18.45 -9.64 -27.97
N CYS A 7 -17.74 -9.72 -26.84
CA CYS A 7 -18.20 -9.16 -25.56
C CYS A 7 -18.23 -7.63 -25.60
N LEU A 8 -17.23 -6.99 -26.21
CA LEU A 8 -17.18 -5.54 -26.37
C LEU A 8 -18.31 -5.04 -27.30
N ASN A 9 -18.53 -5.70 -28.42
CA ASN A 9 -19.62 -5.34 -29.34
C ASN A 9 -20.98 -5.50 -28.67
N PHE A 10 -21.20 -6.62 -27.95
CA PHE A 10 -22.40 -6.82 -27.16
C PHE A 10 -22.62 -5.70 -26.12
N LEU A 11 -21.56 -5.26 -25.43
CA LEU A 11 -21.61 -4.14 -24.49
C LEU A 11 -22.04 -2.84 -25.19
N LYS A 12 -21.37 -2.48 -26.29
CA LYS A 12 -21.66 -1.27 -27.07
C LYS A 12 -23.10 -1.25 -27.58
N GLU A 13 -23.57 -2.37 -28.13
CA GLU A 13 -24.94 -2.55 -28.59
C GLU A 13 -25.93 -2.36 -27.44
N SER A 14 -25.69 -3.00 -26.29
CA SER A 14 -26.59 -2.93 -25.13
C SER A 14 -26.76 -1.51 -24.57
N PHE A 15 -25.70 -0.70 -24.58
CA PHE A 15 -25.76 0.70 -24.19
C PHE A 15 -26.39 1.61 -25.25
N SER A 16 -26.44 1.17 -26.51
CA SER A 16 -27.07 1.91 -27.60
C SER A 16 -28.58 1.62 -27.72
N ILE A 17 -29.06 0.53 -27.13
CA ILE A 17 -30.50 0.20 -27.08
C ILE A 17 -31.29 1.34 -26.42
N ASN A 18 -32.47 1.63 -26.98
CA ASN A 18 -33.37 2.70 -26.52
C ASN A 18 -32.67 4.06 -26.41
N GLY A 19 -31.74 4.35 -27.32
CA GLY A 19 -31.13 5.67 -27.42
C GLY A 19 -30.23 6.05 -26.24
N GLY A 20 -29.48 5.09 -25.68
CA GLY A 20 -28.69 5.37 -24.49
C GLY A 20 -29.50 5.32 -23.19
N GLY A 21 -30.69 4.69 -23.18
CA GLY A 21 -31.55 4.60 -21.99
C GLY A 21 -30.85 4.03 -20.75
N LEU A 22 -29.80 3.21 -20.95
CA LEU A 22 -28.95 2.72 -19.87
C LEU A 22 -28.16 3.83 -19.17
N PHE A 23 -27.64 4.81 -19.93
CA PHE A 23 -26.96 5.98 -19.36
C PHE A 23 -27.90 6.84 -18.53
N ASN A 24 -29.11 7.09 -19.03
CA ASN A 24 -30.12 7.84 -18.27
C ASN A 24 -30.41 7.13 -16.93
N ARG A 25 -30.60 5.80 -16.95
CA ARG A 25 -30.83 5.03 -15.74
C ARG A 25 -29.65 5.10 -14.76
N LEU A 26 -28.42 4.95 -15.24
CA LEU A 26 -27.22 5.02 -14.41
C LEU A 26 -27.02 6.42 -13.82
N LEU A 27 -27.15 7.49 -14.62
CA LEU A 27 -26.95 8.87 -14.18
C LEU A 27 -27.98 9.34 -13.14
N LYS A 28 -29.16 8.72 -13.11
CA LYS A 28 -30.15 8.94 -12.04
C LYS A 28 -29.76 8.35 -10.68
N GLU A 29 -28.84 7.38 -10.65
CA GLU A 29 -28.40 6.80 -9.40
C GLU A 29 -27.62 7.84 -8.59
N ARG A 30 -27.94 7.96 -7.29
CA ARG A 30 -27.34 8.98 -6.41
C ARG A 30 -25.80 9.00 -6.43
N LYS A 31 -25.16 7.83 -6.58
CA LYS A 31 -23.70 7.72 -6.68
C LYS A 31 -23.12 8.47 -7.90
N ASN A 32 -23.91 8.68 -8.95
CA ASN A 32 -23.51 9.28 -10.23
C ASN A 32 -23.97 10.76 -10.36
N HIS A 33 -24.68 11.31 -9.38
CA HIS A 33 -25.17 12.70 -9.42
C HIS A 33 -24.05 13.74 -9.59
N HIS A 34 -22.83 13.42 -9.15
CA HIS A 34 -21.67 14.28 -9.27
C HIS A 34 -21.28 14.61 -10.73
N PHE A 35 -21.67 13.80 -11.71
CA PHE A 35 -21.39 14.07 -13.13
C PHE A 35 -22.17 15.28 -13.67
N ILE A 36 -23.33 15.58 -13.08
CA ILE A 36 -24.22 16.63 -13.58
C ILE A 36 -24.52 17.71 -12.54
N SER A 37 -24.15 17.54 -11.27
CA SER A 37 -24.50 18.43 -10.16
C SER A 37 -24.02 19.87 -10.32
N GLN A 38 -22.93 20.10 -11.06
CA GLN A 38 -22.43 21.45 -11.37
C GLN A 38 -23.21 22.13 -12.50
N MET A 39 -24.02 21.38 -13.24
CA MET A 39 -24.73 21.84 -14.43
C MET A 39 -26.21 22.16 -14.13
N VAL A 40 -26.69 21.81 -12.93
CA VAL A 40 -28.11 21.88 -12.56
C VAL A 40 -28.32 22.45 -11.17
N GLY A 41 -29.48 23.07 -10.94
CA GLY A 41 -29.87 23.57 -9.62
C GLY A 41 -30.34 22.46 -8.67
N ASN A 42 -31.04 21.45 -9.19
CA ASN A 42 -31.47 20.29 -8.40
C ASN A 42 -31.27 18.96 -9.15
N VAL A 43 -30.23 18.22 -8.75
CA VAL A 43 -29.84 16.97 -9.41
C VAL A 43 -30.88 15.85 -9.31
N GLU A 44 -31.70 15.83 -8.26
CA GLU A 44 -32.74 14.80 -8.10
C GLU A 44 -33.90 14.98 -9.12
N ARG A 45 -34.01 16.19 -9.70
CA ARG A 45 -35.00 16.53 -10.72
C ARG A 45 -34.38 16.77 -12.10
N ALA A 46 -33.11 16.44 -12.26
CA ALA A 46 -32.40 16.53 -13.52
C ALA A 46 -32.41 15.19 -14.25
N TYR A 47 -32.62 15.23 -15.57
CA TYR A 47 -32.68 14.06 -16.44
C TYR A 47 -31.74 14.30 -17.62
N PHE A 48 -30.88 13.34 -17.90
CA PHE A 48 -30.05 13.34 -19.11
C PHE A 48 -30.76 12.55 -20.21
N GLU A 49 -31.03 13.21 -21.33
CA GLU A 49 -31.57 12.60 -22.54
C GLU A 49 -30.45 12.51 -23.59
N PRO A 50 -29.91 11.30 -23.85
CA PRO A 50 -28.82 11.13 -24.81
C PRO A 50 -29.30 11.38 -26.25
N ASP A 51 -28.43 11.95 -27.07
CA ASP A 51 -28.63 11.99 -28.52
C ASP A 51 -28.25 10.63 -29.11
N ASN A 52 -29.20 9.96 -29.76
CA ASN A 52 -29.07 8.58 -30.28
C ASN A 52 -27.86 8.33 -31.20
N GLU A 53 -27.29 9.39 -31.80
CA GLU A 53 -26.20 9.30 -32.79
C GLU A 53 -24.80 9.66 -32.21
N THR A 54 -24.67 9.86 -30.90
CA THR A 54 -23.46 10.54 -30.35
C THR A 54 -22.67 9.78 -29.28
N ILE A 55 -22.97 8.50 -29.04
CA ILE A 55 -22.19 7.69 -28.09
C ILE A 55 -20.84 7.33 -28.73
N ASN A 56 -19.79 8.03 -28.33
CA ASN A 56 -18.43 7.82 -28.80
C ASN A 56 -17.67 6.96 -27.78
N TRP A 57 -17.33 5.74 -28.18
CA TRP A 57 -16.50 4.84 -27.38
C TRP A 57 -15.04 5.06 -27.73
N SER A 58 -14.17 5.05 -26.73
CA SER A 58 -12.73 5.00 -26.96
C SER A 58 -12.34 3.70 -27.67
N ASP A 59 -11.41 3.81 -28.62
CA ASP A 59 -10.77 2.64 -29.24
C ASP A 59 -9.83 1.92 -28.27
N HIS A 60 -9.37 2.63 -27.23
CA HIS A 60 -8.55 2.09 -26.17
C HIS A 60 -9.41 1.67 -24.99
N TYR A 61 -9.27 0.42 -24.58
CA TYR A 61 -9.95 -0.15 -23.41
C TYR A 61 -9.02 -1.10 -22.67
N ILE A 62 -9.28 -1.27 -21.39
CA ILE A 62 -8.53 -2.19 -20.53
C ILE A 62 -9.41 -3.39 -20.25
N VAL A 63 -8.84 -4.57 -20.43
CA VAL A 63 -9.51 -5.85 -20.18
C VAL A 63 -8.83 -6.58 -19.04
N ASN A 64 -9.63 -7.05 -18.09
CA ASN A 64 -9.21 -8.06 -17.14
C ASN A 64 -10.09 -9.30 -17.26
N LEU A 65 -9.45 -10.46 -17.27
CA LEU A 65 -10.12 -11.76 -17.27
C LEU A 65 -10.13 -12.29 -15.85
N ASP A 66 -11.30 -12.66 -15.34
CA ASP A 66 -11.42 -13.16 -13.98
C ASP A 66 -12.62 -14.12 -13.84
N LYS A 67 -12.78 -14.70 -12.64
CA LYS A 67 -13.88 -15.58 -12.27
C LYS A 67 -14.63 -15.01 -11.07
N ASN A 68 -15.94 -15.16 -11.07
CA ASN A 68 -16.72 -14.83 -9.89
C ASN A 68 -16.59 -15.92 -8.80
N ARG A 69 -17.23 -15.69 -7.65
CA ARG A 69 -17.21 -16.63 -6.51
C ARG A 69 -17.75 -18.02 -6.86
N ASP A 70 -18.61 -18.13 -7.86
CA ASP A 70 -19.20 -19.38 -8.33
C ASP A 70 -18.38 -20.02 -9.48
N GLY A 71 -17.26 -19.41 -9.86
CA GLY A 71 -16.34 -19.89 -10.89
C GLY A 71 -16.67 -19.46 -12.33
N TYR A 72 -17.72 -18.67 -12.55
CA TYR A 72 -18.09 -18.17 -13.88
C TYR A 72 -17.09 -17.14 -14.39
N LYS A 73 -16.64 -17.31 -15.63
CA LYS A 73 -15.65 -16.43 -16.27
C LYS A 73 -16.31 -15.18 -16.82
N TYR A 74 -15.72 -14.02 -16.52
CA TYR A 74 -16.11 -12.75 -17.12
C TYR A 74 -14.91 -12.01 -17.70
N VAL A 75 -15.22 -11.17 -18.68
CA VAL A 75 -14.33 -10.13 -19.20
C VAL A 75 -14.78 -8.83 -18.58
N GLU A 76 -13.93 -8.19 -17.79
CA GLU A 76 -14.21 -6.87 -17.29
C GLU A 76 -13.61 -5.82 -18.21
N PHE A 77 -14.47 -4.94 -18.72
CA PHE A 77 -14.07 -3.80 -19.53
C PHE A 77 -13.97 -2.56 -18.65
N ILE A 78 -12.89 -1.81 -18.81
CA ILE A 78 -12.77 -0.40 -18.43
C ILE A 78 -12.57 0.40 -19.72
N ILE A 79 -13.58 1.17 -20.12
CA ILE A 79 -13.59 1.87 -21.41
C ILE A 79 -14.15 3.28 -21.25
N ASP A 80 -13.47 4.26 -21.86
CA ASP A 80 -13.94 5.64 -21.86
C ASP A 80 -15.05 5.83 -22.89
N VAL A 81 -16.05 6.60 -22.52
CA VAL A 81 -17.21 6.91 -23.35
C VAL A 81 -17.55 8.38 -23.21
N LYS A 82 -17.87 9.00 -24.33
CA LYS A 82 -18.41 10.35 -24.41
C LYS A 82 -19.80 10.30 -25.02
N VAL A 83 -20.77 10.89 -24.34
CA VAL A 83 -22.17 10.94 -24.78
C VAL A 83 -22.64 12.38 -24.79
N ASN A 84 -23.21 12.81 -25.92
CA ASN A 84 -23.86 14.11 -26.01
C ASN A 84 -25.36 13.94 -25.78
N GLY A 85 -26.00 14.99 -25.30
CA GLY A 85 -27.43 15.02 -25.08
C GLY A 85 -27.85 16.27 -24.33
N ASP A 86 -29.12 16.34 -23.95
CA ASP A 86 -29.67 17.44 -23.18
C ASP A 86 -29.83 17.06 -21.70
N ILE A 87 -29.46 17.96 -20.80
CA ILE A 87 -29.90 17.90 -19.41
C ILE A 87 -31.16 18.76 -19.26
N LYS A 88 -32.23 18.14 -18.78
CA LYS A 88 -33.52 18.76 -18.46
C LYS A 88 -33.77 18.79 -16.97
N GLU A 89 -34.10 19.96 -16.41
CA GLU A 89 -34.52 20.11 -15.03
C GLU A 89 -36.03 20.33 -14.93
N PHE A 90 -36.67 19.55 -14.07
CA PHE A 90 -38.10 19.65 -13.81
C PHE A 90 -38.38 20.33 -12.48
N ASN A 91 -39.42 21.16 -12.45
CA ASN A 91 -39.91 21.76 -11.21
C ASN A 91 -40.72 20.74 -10.38
N GLU A 92 -41.31 21.18 -9.26
CA GLU A 92 -42.14 20.34 -8.36
C GLU A 92 -43.39 19.76 -9.02
N GLN A 93 -43.83 20.39 -10.12
CA GLN A 93 -45.01 20.00 -10.87
C GLN A 93 -44.65 19.11 -12.06
N GLY A 94 -43.37 18.75 -12.23
CA GLY A 94 -42.88 17.95 -13.37
C GLY A 94 -42.84 18.72 -14.69
N ILE A 95 -42.84 20.05 -14.64
CA ILE A 95 -42.72 20.92 -15.83
C ILE A 95 -41.23 21.22 -16.05
N ASP A 96 -40.76 20.97 -17.27
CA ASP A 96 -39.42 21.38 -17.71
C ASP A 96 -39.33 22.90 -17.68
N PHE A 97 -38.35 23.43 -16.97
CA PHE A 97 -38.08 24.87 -16.91
C PHE A 97 -36.65 25.22 -17.35
N HIS A 98 -35.81 24.23 -17.64
CA HIS A 98 -34.44 24.42 -18.08
C HIS A 98 -33.95 23.19 -18.85
N SER A 99 -33.62 23.37 -20.13
CA SER A 99 -32.95 22.38 -20.97
C SER A 99 -31.65 22.96 -21.51
N LYS A 100 -30.55 22.21 -21.41
CA LYS A 100 -29.25 22.62 -21.92
C LYS A 100 -28.49 21.45 -22.55
N PRO A 101 -27.91 21.62 -23.75
CA PRO A 101 -27.04 20.62 -24.34
C PRO A 101 -25.74 20.50 -23.58
N VAL A 102 -25.33 19.26 -23.33
CA VAL A 102 -24.10 18.93 -22.62
C VAL A 102 -23.38 17.76 -23.28
N SER A 103 -22.11 17.64 -22.96
CA SER A 103 -21.29 16.50 -23.32
C SER A 103 -20.73 15.89 -22.07
N LEU A 104 -21.13 14.66 -21.78
CA LEU A 104 -20.67 13.92 -20.60
C LEU A 104 -19.59 12.93 -21.02
N ALA A 105 -18.47 12.96 -20.33
CA ALA A 105 -17.40 11.98 -20.45
C ALA A 105 -17.33 11.16 -19.17
N PHE A 106 -17.28 9.85 -19.30
CA PHE A 106 -17.15 8.93 -18.20
C PHE A 106 -16.43 7.67 -18.64
N THR A 107 -15.86 6.96 -17.69
CA THR A 107 -15.30 5.63 -17.89
C THR A 107 -16.29 4.61 -17.36
N ILE A 108 -16.63 3.63 -18.20
CA ILE A 108 -17.50 2.52 -17.83
C ILE A 108 -16.63 1.37 -17.36
N GLN A 109 -16.86 0.92 -16.13
CA GLN A 109 -16.38 -0.36 -15.63
C GLN A 109 -17.53 -1.35 -15.62
N VAL A 110 -17.38 -2.49 -16.32
CA VAL A 110 -18.45 -3.47 -16.44
C VAL A 110 -17.91 -4.90 -16.64
N PRO A 111 -18.34 -5.88 -15.83
CA PRO A 111 -18.07 -7.29 -16.07
C PRO A 111 -19.10 -7.88 -17.06
N VAL A 112 -18.62 -8.46 -18.14
CA VAL A 112 -19.41 -9.16 -19.17
C VAL A 112 -19.12 -10.66 -19.10
N TRP A 113 -20.15 -11.46 -18.83
CA TRP A 113 -20.03 -12.92 -18.71
C TRP A 113 -19.74 -13.56 -20.07
N THR A 114 -18.64 -14.31 -20.16
CA THR A 114 -18.16 -14.90 -21.44
C THR A 114 -19.07 -16.02 -21.96
N ASP A 115 -19.78 -16.70 -21.07
CA ASP A 115 -20.58 -17.88 -21.41
C ASP A 115 -21.94 -17.50 -22.02
N PHE A 116 -22.52 -16.40 -21.57
CA PHE A 116 -23.87 -15.96 -21.97
C PHE A 116 -23.86 -14.64 -22.74
N GLY A 117 -22.76 -13.88 -22.67
CA GLY A 117 -22.68 -12.54 -23.21
C GLY A 117 -23.77 -11.66 -22.64
N SER A 118 -23.80 -11.55 -21.31
CA SER A 118 -24.67 -10.67 -20.56
C SER A 118 -23.84 -9.93 -19.50
N PHE A 119 -24.36 -8.83 -18.98
CA PHE A 119 -23.80 -8.18 -17.80
C PHE A 119 -24.91 -7.88 -16.81
N ASP A 120 -24.55 -7.79 -15.54
CA ASP A 120 -25.48 -7.36 -14.49
C ASP A 120 -25.46 -5.83 -14.43
N TYR A 121 -26.61 -5.20 -14.66
CA TYR A 121 -26.78 -3.75 -14.57
C TYR A 121 -26.25 -3.19 -13.23
N GLN A 122 -26.46 -3.90 -12.13
CA GLN A 122 -26.05 -3.45 -10.79
C GLN A 122 -24.52 -3.41 -10.64
N ARG A 123 -23.78 -4.08 -11.52
CA ARG A 123 -22.31 -4.14 -11.52
C ARG A 123 -21.67 -3.15 -12.49
N ILE A 124 -22.46 -2.32 -13.15
CA ILE A 124 -21.93 -1.23 -13.96
C ILE A 124 -21.57 -0.07 -13.04
N THR A 125 -20.35 0.42 -13.19
CA THR A 125 -19.89 1.63 -12.52
C THR A 125 -19.50 2.68 -13.55
N LEU A 126 -20.02 3.89 -13.37
CA LEU A 126 -19.54 5.07 -14.08
C LEU A 126 -18.47 5.72 -13.21
N LEU A 127 -17.30 5.95 -13.79
CA LEU A 127 -16.14 6.53 -13.13
C LEU A 127 -15.79 7.85 -13.81
N ASN A 128 -15.49 8.87 -13.02
CA ASN A 128 -14.78 10.05 -13.53
C ASN A 128 -13.29 9.72 -13.72
N GLU A 129 -12.52 10.68 -14.24
CA GLU A 129 -11.09 10.48 -14.53
C GLU A 129 -10.29 10.13 -13.26
N GLU A 130 -10.59 10.77 -12.13
CA GLU A 130 -9.91 10.53 -10.86
C GLU A 130 -10.24 9.13 -10.30
N GLN A 131 -11.50 8.72 -10.35
CA GLN A 131 -11.94 7.39 -9.93
C GLN A 131 -11.35 6.30 -10.82
N LYS A 132 -11.27 6.52 -12.13
CA LYS A 132 -10.56 5.62 -13.05
C LYS A 132 -9.09 5.52 -12.69
N ALA A 133 -8.41 6.65 -12.52
CA ALA A 133 -6.99 6.68 -12.16
C ALA A 133 -6.73 5.92 -10.86
N LEU A 134 -7.58 6.11 -9.84
CA LEU A 134 -7.51 5.41 -8.57
C LEU A 134 -7.76 3.90 -8.72
N LEU A 135 -8.76 3.49 -9.51
CA LEU A 135 -9.04 2.08 -9.80
C LEU A 135 -7.86 1.40 -10.49
N LEU A 136 -7.29 2.03 -11.51
CA LEU A 136 -6.14 1.49 -12.24
C LEU A 136 -4.91 1.39 -11.35
N TYR A 137 -4.68 2.40 -10.50
CA TYR A 137 -3.64 2.37 -9.50
C TYR A 137 -3.83 1.19 -8.52
N HIS A 138 -5.01 1.02 -7.93
CA HIS A 138 -5.27 -0.06 -6.98
C HIS A 138 -5.04 -1.44 -7.59
N ARG A 139 -5.49 -1.65 -8.84
CA ARG A 139 -5.27 -2.91 -9.55
C ARG A 139 -3.81 -3.20 -9.82
N GLN A 140 -3.05 -2.18 -10.21
CA GLN A 140 -1.62 -2.35 -10.42
C GLN A 140 -0.94 -2.68 -9.09
N TYR A 141 -1.29 -1.97 -8.03
CA TYR A 141 -0.77 -2.23 -6.69
C TYR A 141 -1.10 -3.64 -6.19
N GLU A 142 -2.35 -4.12 -6.35
CA GLU A 142 -2.75 -5.48 -6.01
C GLU A 142 -1.95 -6.54 -6.79
N LYS A 143 -1.77 -6.33 -8.10
CA LYS A 143 -0.92 -7.20 -8.94
C LYS A 143 0.53 -7.23 -8.45
N GLU A 144 1.08 -6.09 -8.02
CA GLU A 144 2.42 -6.05 -7.45
C GLU A 144 2.50 -6.80 -6.13
N LEU A 145 1.54 -6.60 -5.22
CA LEU A 145 1.49 -7.35 -3.96
C LEU A 145 1.42 -8.85 -4.20
N ASP A 146 0.58 -9.31 -5.14
CA ASP A 146 0.47 -10.72 -5.50
C ASP A 146 1.81 -11.26 -6.04
N SER A 147 2.53 -10.45 -6.84
CA SER A 147 3.82 -10.85 -7.41
C SER A 147 4.93 -11.06 -6.35
N ILE A 148 4.87 -10.31 -5.25
CA ILE A 148 5.78 -10.46 -4.10
C ILE A 148 5.18 -11.35 -2.99
N ASN A 149 4.04 -12.02 -3.25
CA ASN A 149 3.29 -12.82 -2.27
C ASN A 149 3.03 -12.05 -0.95
N GLY A 150 2.82 -10.73 -1.06
CA GLY A 150 2.59 -9.83 0.05
C GLY A 150 1.21 -10.06 0.66
N LYS A 151 1.17 -10.57 1.89
CA LYS A 151 -0.07 -10.78 2.65
C LYS A 151 -0.02 -10.04 3.98
N LEU A 152 -1.15 -9.48 4.39
CA LEU A 152 -1.33 -8.85 5.69
C LEU A 152 -1.19 -9.89 6.82
N LEU A 153 -0.73 -9.45 8.01
CA LEU A 153 -0.53 -10.35 9.16
C LEU A 153 -1.78 -11.19 9.47
N PHE A 154 -2.98 -10.63 9.38
CA PHE A 154 -4.25 -11.34 9.64
C PHE A 154 -4.61 -12.41 8.60
N GLN A 155 -4.01 -12.36 7.41
CA GLN A 155 -4.26 -13.35 6.36
C GLN A 155 -3.43 -14.63 6.58
N TYR A 156 -2.42 -14.59 7.46
CA TYR A 156 -1.64 -15.76 7.81
C TYR A 156 -2.29 -16.58 8.93
N ARG A 157 -2.02 -17.88 8.90
CA ARG A 157 -2.25 -18.79 10.03
C ARG A 157 -0.97 -18.96 10.84
N TYR A 158 -1.08 -18.90 12.16
CA TYR A 158 0.03 -19.07 13.10
C TYR A 158 -0.27 -20.26 14.00
N ASP A 159 0.45 -21.36 13.77
CA ASP A 159 0.27 -22.63 14.49
C ASP A 159 -1.20 -23.10 14.51
N GLY A 160 -1.92 -22.90 13.40
CA GLY A 160 -3.33 -23.25 13.22
C GLY A 160 -4.32 -22.12 13.52
N ASP A 161 -3.92 -21.11 14.28
CA ASP A 161 -4.79 -20.02 14.71
C ASP A 161 -4.79 -18.86 13.70
N ASP A 162 -5.86 -18.05 13.70
CA ASP A 162 -5.81 -16.71 13.10
C ASP A 162 -4.87 -15.79 13.90
N ALA A 163 -4.45 -14.68 13.30
CA ALA A 163 -3.44 -13.80 13.90
C ALA A 163 -3.83 -13.23 15.27
N TYR A 164 -5.10 -12.86 15.47
CA TYR A 164 -5.54 -12.28 16.75
C TYR A 164 -5.63 -13.38 17.81
N SER A 165 -6.24 -14.52 17.49
CA SER A 165 -6.28 -15.68 18.40
C SER A 165 -4.89 -16.16 18.79
N PHE A 166 -3.92 -16.08 17.87
CA PHE A 166 -2.52 -16.37 18.19
C PHE A 166 -1.91 -15.30 19.11
N PHE A 167 -2.17 -14.03 18.86
CA PHE A 167 -1.69 -12.92 19.68
C PHE A 167 -2.17 -13.03 21.14
N THR A 168 -3.42 -13.44 21.39
CA THR A 168 -3.96 -13.57 22.76
C THR A 168 -3.25 -14.62 23.62
N ARG A 169 -2.39 -15.47 23.04
CA ARG A 169 -1.55 -16.41 23.81
C ARG A 169 -0.67 -15.70 24.83
N ILE A 170 -0.26 -14.46 24.57
CA ILE A 170 0.53 -13.65 25.51
C ILE A 170 -0.21 -13.33 26.81
N TRP A 171 -1.55 -13.40 26.83
CA TRP A 171 -2.37 -13.10 28.02
C TRP A 171 -2.08 -14.02 29.20
N LYS A 172 -1.54 -15.21 28.94
CA LYS A 172 -1.09 -16.13 30.00
C LYS A 172 0.02 -15.54 30.88
N THR A 173 0.77 -14.59 30.33
CA THR A 173 1.93 -13.91 30.94
C THR A 173 1.61 -12.47 31.31
N THR A 174 0.40 -11.98 31.03
CA THR A 174 -0.03 -10.61 31.39
C THR A 174 -0.23 -10.49 32.89
N ASP A 175 0.41 -9.47 33.49
CA ASP A 175 0.10 -9.06 34.85
C ASP A 175 -1.14 -8.14 34.85
N ASN A 176 -2.27 -8.67 35.31
CA ASN A 176 -3.55 -7.94 35.39
C ASN A 176 -3.51 -6.75 36.36
N SER A 177 -2.49 -6.65 37.23
CA SER A 177 -2.28 -5.48 38.09
C SER A 177 -1.55 -4.34 37.36
N SER A 178 -0.89 -4.64 36.24
CA SER A 178 -0.25 -3.66 35.37
C SER A 178 -1.24 -3.12 34.34
N ALA A 179 -1.69 -1.88 34.54
CA ALA A 179 -2.57 -1.18 33.59
C ALA A 179 -1.95 -1.06 32.19
N VAL A 180 -0.63 -0.89 32.11
CA VAL A 180 0.13 -0.81 30.85
C VAL A 180 0.07 -2.15 30.11
N MET A 181 0.39 -3.26 30.78
CA MET A 181 0.35 -4.58 30.13
C MET A 181 -1.08 -4.98 29.75
N THR A 182 -2.07 -4.64 30.56
CA THR A 182 -3.48 -4.93 30.23
C THR A 182 -3.94 -4.17 28.98
N LYS A 183 -3.57 -2.89 28.86
CA LYS A 183 -3.87 -2.07 27.67
C LYS A 183 -3.12 -2.57 26.44
N ASP A 184 -1.82 -2.76 26.56
CA ASP A 184 -0.91 -3.02 25.44
C ASP A 184 -0.93 -4.48 24.96
N THR A 185 -1.74 -5.34 25.59
CA THR A 185 -2.02 -6.70 25.13
C THR A 185 -3.44 -6.85 24.57
N GLY A 186 -4.20 -5.76 24.50
CA GLY A 186 -5.56 -5.74 23.97
C GLY A 186 -5.63 -5.74 22.44
N TYR A 187 -6.86 -5.79 21.93
CA TYR A 187 -7.16 -5.72 20.50
C TYR A 187 -6.62 -4.44 19.84
N ASP A 188 -6.71 -3.31 20.53
CA ASP A 188 -6.26 -2.02 20.00
C ASP A 188 -4.76 -2.04 19.68
N PHE A 189 -3.93 -2.58 20.57
CA PHE A 189 -2.50 -2.70 20.31
C PHE A 189 -2.19 -3.71 19.19
N PHE A 190 -2.95 -4.80 19.10
CA PHE A 190 -2.86 -5.70 17.95
C PHE A 190 -3.18 -4.98 16.62
N GLN A 191 -4.21 -4.13 16.59
CA GLN A 191 -4.52 -3.31 15.42
C GLN A 191 -3.39 -2.35 15.08
N GLU A 192 -2.71 -1.75 16.06
CA GLU A 192 -1.53 -0.91 15.80
C GLU A 192 -0.42 -1.69 15.09
N ILE A 193 -0.11 -2.92 15.52
CA ILE A 193 0.87 -3.79 14.84
C ILE A 193 0.42 -4.10 13.40
N VAL A 194 -0.85 -4.44 13.22
CA VAL A 194 -1.42 -4.76 11.89
C VAL A 194 -1.38 -3.55 10.97
N GLU A 195 -1.64 -2.35 11.48
CA GLU A 195 -1.60 -1.11 10.70
C GLU A 195 -0.15 -0.76 10.29
N CYS A 196 0.82 -0.88 11.20
CA CYS A 196 2.24 -0.73 10.84
C CYS A 196 2.63 -1.70 9.73
N HIS A 197 2.20 -2.97 9.81
CA HIS A 197 2.44 -3.93 8.74
C HIS A 197 1.73 -3.59 7.43
N ARG A 198 0.52 -3.02 7.48
CA ARG A 198 -0.19 -2.54 6.28
C ARG A 198 0.57 -1.40 5.62
N ASN A 199 1.14 -0.47 6.38
CA ASN A 199 1.94 0.63 5.85
C ASN A 199 3.23 0.14 5.19
N ILE A 200 3.87 -0.89 5.77
CA ILE A 200 5.02 -1.57 5.15
C ILE A 200 4.60 -2.16 3.80
N LEU A 201 3.52 -2.95 3.76
CA LEU A 201 3.00 -3.53 2.51
C LEU A 201 2.71 -2.45 1.46
N PHE A 202 2.06 -1.35 1.88
CA PHE A 202 1.78 -0.22 1.00
C PHE A 202 3.04 0.40 0.42
N SER A 203 4.02 0.69 1.27
CA SER A 203 5.27 1.31 0.85
C SER A 203 6.09 0.38 -0.04
N VAL A 204 6.21 -0.90 0.32
CA VAL A 204 6.92 -1.93 -0.46
C VAL A 204 6.23 -2.19 -1.81
N GLY A 205 4.90 -2.33 -1.83
CA GLY A 205 4.15 -2.55 -3.07
C GLY A 205 4.32 -1.38 -4.04
N ASN A 206 4.25 -0.14 -3.54
CA ASN A 206 4.52 1.04 -4.36
C ASN A 206 5.99 1.13 -4.80
N LEU A 207 6.94 0.84 -3.91
CA LEU A 207 8.36 0.80 -4.24
C LEU A 207 8.63 -0.11 -5.45
N ASN A 208 8.09 -1.33 -5.43
CA ASN A 208 8.24 -2.27 -6.53
C ASN A 208 7.50 -1.80 -7.80
N MET A 209 6.29 -1.26 -7.66
CA MET A 209 5.51 -0.73 -8.77
C MET A 209 6.26 0.38 -9.53
N TRP A 210 6.76 1.38 -8.81
CA TRP A 210 7.46 2.53 -9.40
C TRP A 210 8.89 2.16 -9.83
N GLY A 211 9.53 1.21 -9.14
CA GLY A 211 10.87 0.73 -9.48
C GLY A 211 10.97 0.09 -10.87
N ARG A 212 9.86 -0.40 -11.43
CA ARG A 212 9.79 -0.88 -12.83
C ARG A 212 10.00 0.22 -13.87
N TYR A 213 9.77 1.47 -13.51
CA TYR A 213 9.81 2.63 -14.40
C TYR A 213 10.91 3.62 -14.00
N LYS A 214 11.93 3.16 -13.26
CA LYS A 214 13.09 3.98 -12.90
C LYS A 214 13.96 4.24 -14.13
N SER A 215 14.41 5.47 -14.28
CA SER A 215 15.33 5.88 -15.34
C SER A 215 16.70 5.24 -15.11
N HIS A 216 17.39 4.81 -16.18
CA HIS A 216 18.75 4.25 -16.05
C HIS A 216 19.81 5.21 -16.61
N TYR A 217 20.92 5.42 -15.89
CA TYR A 217 21.95 6.41 -16.27
C TYR A 217 22.62 6.17 -17.63
N SER A 218 22.56 4.95 -18.14
CA SER A 218 23.10 4.63 -19.46
C SER A 218 22.22 5.10 -20.61
N GLU A 219 20.94 5.38 -20.38
CA GLU A 219 19.95 5.69 -21.43
C GLU A 219 20.15 7.09 -22.03
N SER A 220 20.75 8.00 -21.28
CA SER A 220 20.94 9.41 -21.64
C SER A 220 22.40 9.79 -21.91
N ALA A 221 23.28 8.81 -22.11
CA ALA A 221 24.70 9.06 -22.22
C ALA A 221 25.08 9.80 -23.52
N TYR A 222 25.95 10.82 -23.41
CA TYR A 222 26.44 11.58 -24.55
C TYR A 222 27.91 11.97 -24.38
N TYR A 223 28.58 12.39 -25.45
CA TYR A 223 29.96 12.89 -25.37
C TYR A 223 29.97 14.42 -25.28
N PHE A 224 30.62 14.96 -24.26
CA PHE A 224 30.85 16.39 -24.06
C PHE A 224 32.32 16.63 -23.74
N GLU A 225 32.96 17.54 -24.47
CA GLU A 225 34.38 17.90 -24.28
C GLU A 225 35.33 16.69 -24.21
N GLY A 226 35.08 15.67 -25.04
CA GLY A 226 35.90 14.45 -25.10
C GLY A 226 35.67 13.46 -23.94
N LYS A 227 34.75 13.75 -23.02
CA LYS A 227 34.33 12.84 -21.95
C LYS A 227 32.92 12.32 -22.20
N LYS A 228 32.67 11.06 -21.82
CA LYS A 228 31.32 10.50 -21.79
C LYS A 228 30.60 10.97 -20.53
N GLN A 229 29.47 11.63 -20.71
CA GLN A 229 28.60 12.16 -19.66
C GLN A 229 27.32 11.33 -19.58
N HIS A 230 26.75 11.25 -18.38
CA HIS A 230 25.55 10.50 -18.04
C HIS A 230 24.57 11.40 -17.27
N PRO A 231 24.01 12.46 -17.91
CA PRO A 231 23.08 13.35 -17.24
C PRO A 231 21.77 12.60 -16.96
N ILE A 232 21.28 12.63 -15.73
CA ILE A 232 19.94 12.14 -15.42
C ILE A 232 19.12 13.30 -14.88
N GLU A 233 17.95 13.50 -15.49
CA GLU A 233 16.88 14.27 -14.90
C GLU A 233 15.88 13.27 -14.32
N LEU A 234 15.78 13.22 -12.98
CA LEU A 234 14.84 12.32 -12.32
C LEU A 234 13.41 12.69 -12.75
N CYS A 235 12.68 11.72 -13.25
CA CYS A 235 11.28 11.89 -13.60
C CYS A 235 10.38 11.63 -12.39
N ASN A 236 9.07 11.88 -12.54
CA ASN A 236 8.10 11.65 -11.46
C ASN A 236 8.13 10.20 -10.92
N ASN A 237 8.42 9.20 -11.76
CA ASN A 237 8.53 7.81 -11.32
C ASN A 237 9.76 7.57 -10.45
N ASP A 238 10.90 8.19 -10.77
CA ASP A 238 12.12 8.11 -9.96
C ASP A 238 11.90 8.73 -8.58
N PHE A 239 11.24 9.89 -8.53
CA PHE A 239 10.88 10.54 -7.27
C PHE A 239 9.95 9.65 -6.42
N ARG A 240 8.94 9.03 -7.02
CA ARG A 240 8.04 8.10 -6.33
C ARG A 240 8.78 6.85 -5.84
N TYR A 241 9.64 6.26 -6.67
CA TYR A 241 10.47 5.12 -6.30
C TYR A 241 11.31 5.41 -5.05
N LEU A 242 12.06 6.52 -5.05
CA LEU A 242 12.91 6.92 -3.94
C LEU A 242 12.10 7.29 -2.68
N TYR A 243 10.94 7.95 -2.85
CA TYR A 243 10.04 8.28 -1.75
C TYR A 243 9.48 7.03 -1.07
N PHE A 244 8.99 6.06 -1.83
CA PHE A 244 8.47 4.82 -1.27
C PHE A 244 9.56 3.90 -0.71
N MET A 245 10.80 4.02 -1.21
CA MET A 245 11.97 3.36 -0.61
C MET A 245 12.24 3.89 0.80
N GLU A 246 12.26 5.22 0.95
CA GLU A 246 12.43 5.91 2.24
C GLU A 246 11.31 5.56 3.21
N ASN A 247 10.05 5.64 2.77
CA ASN A 247 8.91 5.26 3.60
C ASN A 247 8.98 3.79 4.03
N ALA A 248 9.35 2.87 3.14
CA ALA A 248 9.44 1.46 3.51
C ALA A 248 10.46 1.21 4.63
N ILE A 249 11.61 1.91 4.61
CA ILE A 249 12.62 1.84 5.67
C ILE A 249 12.07 2.40 7.00
N GLU A 250 11.40 3.56 7.00
CA GLU A 250 10.83 4.14 8.22
C GLU A 250 9.67 3.32 8.79
N GLU A 251 8.80 2.78 7.94
CA GLU A 251 7.68 1.93 8.36
C GLU A 251 8.17 0.58 8.92
N LEU A 252 9.20 -0.02 8.30
CA LEU A 252 9.89 -1.19 8.87
C LEU A 252 10.43 -0.87 10.25
N TYR A 253 11.15 0.26 10.39
CA TYR A 253 11.71 0.66 11.67
C TYR A 253 10.63 0.88 12.74
N THR A 254 9.52 1.53 12.39
CA THR A 254 8.37 1.76 13.27
C THR A 254 7.72 0.43 13.71
N PHE A 255 7.59 -0.54 12.81
CA PHE A 255 7.12 -1.88 13.15
C PHE A 255 8.06 -2.57 14.16
N TYR A 256 9.37 -2.50 13.95
CA TYR A 256 10.36 -3.00 14.92
C TYR A 256 10.23 -2.30 16.28
N GLU A 257 9.99 -0.99 16.32
CA GLU A 257 9.75 -0.25 17.57
C GLU A 257 8.50 -0.71 18.30
N LYS A 258 7.39 -0.97 17.59
CA LYS A 258 6.16 -1.52 18.19
C LYS A 258 6.36 -2.92 18.78
N VAL A 259 7.07 -3.78 18.06
CA VAL A 259 7.46 -5.12 18.56
C VAL A 259 8.35 -4.99 19.79
N THR A 260 9.35 -4.10 19.74
CA THR A 260 10.28 -3.87 20.84
C THR A 260 9.57 -3.32 22.07
N TYR A 261 8.64 -2.38 21.88
CA TYR A 261 7.83 -1.81 22.94
C TYR A 261 7.06 -2.90 23.68
N LEU A 262 6.34 -3.75 22.95
CA LEU A 262 5.61 -4.85 23.55
C LEU A 262 6.55 -5.80 24.30
N LEU A 263 7.65 -6.23 23.68
CA LEU A 263 8.63 -7.09 24.34
C LEU A 263 9.21 -6.45 25.61
N SER A 264 9.42 -5.14 25.62
CA SER A 264 9.95 -4.42 26.78
C SER A 264 8.99 -4.43 27.97
N ASN A 265 7.67 -4.47 27.74
CA ASN A 265 6.67 -4.57 28.80
C ASN A 265 6.78 -5.92 29.56
N PHE A 266 7.14 -7.00 28.86
CA PHE A 266 7.26 -8.34 29.47
C PHE A 266 8.67 -8.64 29.99
N LEU A 267 9.68 -8.32 29.19
CA LEU A 267 11.07 -8.52 29.57
C LEU A 267 11.43 -7.58 30.73
N ASN A 268 10.86 -6.37 30.75
CA ASN A 268 11.10 -5.30 31.73
C ASN A 268 12.59 -5.23 32.10
N PRO A 269 13.47 -4.90 31.12
CA PRO A 269 14.88 -4.73 31.39
C PRO A 269 15.00 -3.58 32.38
N SER A 270 15.64 -3.79 33.52
CA SER A 270 15.70 -2.80 34.59
C SER A 270 16.38 -1.51 34.10
N THR A 271 15.61 -0.56 33.58
CA THR A 271 16.11 0.73 33.10
C THR A 271 15.38 1.83 33.84
N GLY A 272 16.10 2.61 34.65
CA GLY A 272 15.56 3.76 35.38
C GLY A 272 15.15 4.95 34.51
N LYS A 273 14.70 4.72 33.26
CA LYS A 273 14.18 5.76 32.36
C LYS A 273 12.84 5.33 31.77
N HIS A 274 11.90 6.28 31.71
CA HIS A 274 10.51 6.13 31.26
C HIS A 274 10.31 5.88 29.75
N HIS A 275 11.37 5.60 28.98
CA HIS A 275 11.26 5.36 27.54
C HIS A 275 11.53 3.90 27.21
N PRO A 276 10.72 3.28 26.33
CA PRO A 276 10.98 1.94 25.85
C PRO A 276 12.35 1.90 25.15
N PRO A 277 13.17 0.87 25.40
CA PRO A 277 14.44 0.72 24.70
C PRO A 277 14.19 0.51 23.21
N SER A 278 15.05 1.07 22.36
CA SER A 278 15.10 0.71 20.93
C SER A 278 15.46 -0.77 20.77
N PHE A 279 15.19 -1.38 19.61
CA PHE A 279 15.47 -2.80 19.36
C PHE A 279 16.95 -3.14 19.65
N ALA A 280 17.88 -2.31 19.17
CA ALA A 280 19.31 -2.49 19.45
C ALA A 280 19.65 -2.39 20.95
N ASN A 281 18.96 -1.53 21.70
CA ASN A 281 19.16 -1.36 23.13
C ASN A 281 18.53 -2.51 23.94
N LEU A 282 17.32 -2.97 23.60
CA LEU A 282 16.63 -4.06 24.30
C LEU A 282 17.50 -5.32 24.30
N PHE A 283 18.10 -5.63 23.17
CA PHE A 283 19.00 -6.76 22.96
C PHE A 283 20.49 -6.36 23.10
N GLY A 284 20.80 -5.27 23.80
CA GLY A 284 22.16 -4.82 24.14
C GLY A 284 22.81 -5.68 25.21
N GLU A 285 24.15 -5.81 25.18
CA GLU A 285 24.93 -6.62 26.15
C GLU A 285 24.50 -6.35 27.60
N LYS A 286 24.45 -5.08 28.02
CA LYS A 286 24.02 -4.69 29.37
C LYS A 286 22.60 -5.14 29.74
N ASN A 287 21.69 -5.16 28.77
CA ASN A 287 20.32 -5.61 29.00
C ASN A 287 20.24 -7.14 28.97
N ILE A 288 21.01 -7.82 28.11
CA ILE A 288 21.13 -9.27 28.11
C ILE A 288 21.62 -9.76 29.47
N GLU A 289 22.72 -9.22 30.01
CA GLU A 289 23.25 -9.58 31.33
C GLU A 289 22.21 -9.39 32.46
N ARG A 290 21.35 -8.37 32.34
CA ARG A 290 20.26 -8.13 33.29
C ARG A 290 19.11 -9.12 33.12
N LEU A 291 18.76 -9.43 31.87
CA LEU A 291 17.72 -10.40 31.56
C LEU A 291 18.14 -11.80 31.99
N GLU A 292 19.41 -12.19 31.86
CA GLU A 292 19.93 -13.47 32.36
C GLU A 292 19.80 -13.58 33.88
N LYS A 293 20.06 -12.49 34.62
CA LYS A 293 19.86 -12.48 36.09
C LYS A 293 18.38 -12.65 36.47
N LYS A 294 17.47 -12.09 35.67
CA LYS A 294 16.02 -12.16 35.92
C LYS A 294 15.40 -13.47 35.43
N PHE A 295 15.90 -13.98 34.32
CA PHE A 295 15.43 -15.15 33.59
C PHE A 295 16.66 -16.02 33.24
N PRO A 296 17.13 -16.91 34.14
CA PRO A 296 18.38 -17.65 33.99
C PRO A 296 18.53 -18.46 32.69
N HIS A 297 17.42 -18.80 32.03
CA HIS A 297 17.39 -19.59 30.80
C HIS A 297 17.02 -18.77 29.55
N ILE A 298 16.94 -17.43 29.64
CA ILE A 298 16.47 -16.60 28.52
C ILE A 298 17.39 -16.68 27.30
N THR A 299 18.70 -16.81 27.52
CA THR A 299 19.67 -16.97 26.43
C THR A 299 19.68 -18.37 25.84
N GLU A 300 18.98 -19.33 26.43
CA GLU A 300 18.74 -20.67 25.88
C GLU A 300 17.45 -20.72 25.06
N GLU A 301 16.51 -19.81 25.32
CA GLU A 301 15.21 -19.71 24.65
C GLU A 301 15.37 -19.40 23.14
N LYS A 302 14.68 -20.17 22.30
CA LYS A 302 14.91 -20.19 20.85
C LYS A 302 14.47 -18.89 20.16
N HIS A 303 13.38 -18.28 20.61
CA HIS A 303 12.86 -17.03 20.06
C HIS A 303 13.71 -15.84 20.51
N PHE A 304 14.25 -15.87 21.74
CA PHE A 304 15.22 -14.88 22.19
C PHE A 304 16.51 -14.93 21.36
N LYS A 305 17.09 -16.12 21.14
CA LYS A 305 18.25 -16.30 20.25
C LYS A 305 17.97 -15.79 18.83
N TRP A 306 16.75 -16.01 18.34
CA TRP A 306 16.34 -15.52 17.03
C TRP A 306 16.37 -13.99 16.96
N PHE A 307 15.87 -13.29 17.98
CA PHE A 307 15.96 -11.83 18.06
C PHE A 307 17.40 -11.32 18.20
N LEU A 308 18.26 -12.01 18.95
CA LEU A 308 19.68 -11.68 19.04
C LEU A 308 20.37 -11.76 17.67
N LYS A 309 20.13 -12.84 16.92
CA LYS A 309 20.67 -13.00 15.56
C LYS A 309 20.22 -11.85 14.66
N ARG A 310 18.91 -11.57 14.64
CA ARG A 310 18.30 -10.46 13.90
C ARG A 310 18.90 -9.10 14.23
N LYS A 311 19.22 -8.86 15.50
CA LYS A 311 19.87 -7.62 15.91
C LYS A 311 21.22 -7.43 15.21
N TYR A 312 22.07 -8.47 15.19
CA TYR A 312 23.44 -8.35 14.69
C TYR A 312 23.54 -8.43 13.17
N GLU A 313 22.59 -9.10 12.52
CA GLU A 313 22.59 -9.27 11.06
C GLU A 313 21.71 -8.19 10.40
N GLU A 314 20.38 -8.33 10.44
CA GLU A 314 19.49 -7.49 9.63
C GLU A 314 19.15 -6.11 10.24
N HIS A 315 19.02 -6.00 11.56
CA HIS A 315 18.62 -4.71 12.16
C HIS A 315 19.74 -3.65 12.08
N GLN A 316 21.01 -4.06 12.07
CA GLN A 316 22.12 -3.14 11.82
C GLN A 316 22.07 -2.57 10.40
N GLU A 317 21.72 -3.40 9.43
CA GLU A 317 21.54 -2.97 8.04
C GLU A 317 20.35 -1.99 7.91
N LEU A 318 19.21 -2.29 8.55
CA LEU A 318 18.08 -1.34 8.64
C LEU A 318 18.50 0.01 9.22
N GLN A 319 19.26 0.00 10.34
CA GLN A 319 19.76 1.22 10.96
C GLN A 319 20.70 1.98 10.04
N ALA A 320 21.56 1.31 9.30
CA ALA A 320 22.48 1.95 8.35
C ALA A 320 21.70 2.65 7.22
N TYR A 321 20.68 2.00 6.65
CA TYR A 321 19.82 2.60 5.63
C TYR A 321 19.00 3.76 6.19
N ARG A 322 18.53 3.67 7.43
CA ARG A 322 17.79 4.73 8.12
C ARG A 322 18.67 5.92 8.54
N HIS A 323 19.94 5.68 8.90
CA HIS A 323 20.81 6.70 9.49
C HIS A 323 21.00 7.93 8.62
N SER A 324 21.07 7.75 7.29
CA SER A 324 21.16 8.86 6.33
C SER A 324 19.91 9.77 6.34
N LEU A 325 18.76 9.28 6.82
CA LEU A 325 17.51 10.05 6.93
C LEU A 325 17.44 10.87 8.23
N VAL A 326 17.96 10.30 9.34
CA VAL A 326 17.80 10.85 10.70
C VAL A 326 18.81 11.96 11.05
N HIS A 327 20.00 11.95 10.44
CA HIS A 327 21.11 12.83 10.84
C HIS A 327 21.27 14.12 10.01
N PHE A 328 20.34 14.44 9.11
CA PHE A 328 20.37 15.70 8.37
C PHE A 328 19.52 16.78 9.06
N GLN A 329 20.14 17.48 10.01
CA GLN A 329 19.74 18.84 10.37
C GLN A 329 20.62 19.82 9.59
N THR A 330 20.01 20.68 8.77
CA THR A 330 20.69 21.84 8.18
C THR A 330 19.87 23.09 8.42
N ASP A 331 20.54 24.19 8.75
CA ASP A 331 19.95 25.53 8.93
C ASP A 331 19.42 26.17 7.62
N ALA A 332 19.11 25.37 6.59
CA ALA A 332 18.68 25.81 5.27
C ALA A 332 17.17 25.56 5.06
N PRO A 333 16.45 26.43 4.30
CA PRO A 333 15.00 26.36 4.12
C PRO A 333 14.50 25.22 3.20
N PHE A 334 15.39 24.35 2.70
CA PHE A 334 15.03 23.23 1.82
C PHE A 334 15.28 21.89 2.52
N ILE A 335 14.29 21.00 2.48
CA ILE A 335 14.35 19.66 3.07
C ILE A 335 15.40 18.83 2.32
N THR A 336 16.53 18.55 2.97
CA THR A 336 17.69 17.82 2.43
C THR A 336 17.86 16.41 2.98
N GLY A 337 16.97 15.96 3.88
CA GLY A 337 17.04 14.66 4.57
C GLY A 337 16.40 13.47 3.86
N THR A 338 15.98 13.62 2.60
CA THR A 338 15.31 12.55 1.86
C THR A 338 16.29 11.76 0.99
N TYR A 339 15.95 10.51 0.70
CA TYR A 339 16.63 9.72 -0.33
C TYR A 339 16.63 10.48 -1.65
N VAL A 340 15.50 11.07 -2.03
CA VAL A 340 15.37 11.93 -3.20
C VAL A 340 16.50 12.97 -3.27
N ALA A 341 16.69 13.77 -2.22
CA ALA A 341 17.70 14.83 -2.20
C ALA A 341 19.13 14.27 -2.23
N THR A 342 19.41 13.26 -1.40
CA THR A 342 20.73 12.62 -1.31
C THR A 342 21.16 12.04 -2.64
N PHE A 343 20.26 11.28 -3.27
CA PHE A 343 20.58 10.58 -4.50
C PHE A 343 20.64 11.52 -5.69
N SER A 344 19.72 12.48 -5.81
CA SER A 344 19.80 13.53 -6.85
C SER A 344 21.15 14.25 -6.83
N ARG A 345 21.67 14.54 -5.63
CA ARG A 345 22.97 15.19 -5.46
C ARG A 345 24.12 14.28 -5.92
N LEU A 346 24.19 13.06 -5.41
CA LEU A 346 25.24 12.09 -5.77
C LEU A 346 25.25 11.81 -7.28
N TRP A 347 24.06 11.72 -7.90
CA TRP A 347 23.96 11.54 -9.35
C TRP A 347 24.58 12.69 -10.14
N ARG A 348 24.29 13.93 -9.75
CA ARG A 348 24.84 15.12 -10.43
C ARG A 348 26.36 15.18 -10.28
N GLU A 349 26.86 14.90 -9.08
CA GLU A 349 28.29 14.89 -8.76
C GLU A 349 29.08 13.80 -9.51
N SER A 350 28.44 12.68 -9.84
CA SER A 350 29.06 11.55 -10.52
C SER A 350 28.72 11.47 -12.02
N SER A 351 28.17 12.53 -12.63
CA SER A 351 27.67 12.52 -14.02
C SER A 351 28.72 12.16 -15.09
N ASP A 352 30.01 12.37 -14.84
CA ASP A 352 31.11 11.96 -15.74
C ASP A 352 31.84 10.67 -15.29
N LYS A 353 31.30 9.97 -14.29
CA LYS A 353 31.93 8.81 -13.63
C LYS A 353 31.03 7.58 -13.62
N ALA A 354 31.09 6.81 -14.69
CA ALA A 354 30.22 5.65 -14.90
C ALA A 354 30.27 4.60 -13.76
N GLU A 355 31.43 4.33 -13.15
CA GLU A 355 31.53 3.36 -12.05
C GLU A 355 30.85 3.86 -10.77
N GLU A 356 30.99 5.14 -10.41
CA GLU A 356 30.29 5.71 -9.25
C GLU A 356 28.76 5.68 -9.45
N LEU A 357 28.30 5.96 -10.67
CA LEU A 357 26.88 5.85 -11.03
C LEU A 357 26.38 4.40 -10.94
N LYS A 358 27.16 3.43 -11.41
CA LYS A 358 26.85 2.01 -11.30
C LYS A 358 26.77 1.57 -9.83
N GLU A 359 27.70 2.00 -8.99
CA GLU A 359 27.66 1.74 -7.54
C GLU A 359 26.42 2.34 -6.89
N LEU A 360 26.04 3.57 -7.28
CA LEU A 360 24.83 4.22 -6.81
C LEU A 360 23.58 3.42 -7.22
N PHE A 361 23.50 2.97 -8.47
CA PHE A 361 22.40 2.13 -8.95
C PHE A 361 22.29 0.81 -8.18
N ASN A 362 23.40 0.11 -8.00
CA ASN A 362 23.47 -1.13 -7.24
C ASN A 362 23.05 -0.93 -5.77
N LYS A 363 23.30 0.26 -5.19
CA LYS A 363 22.87 0.59 -3.84
C LYS A 363 21.33 0.61 -3.72
N PHE A 364 20.61 1.15 -4.70
CA PHE A 364 19.14 1.14 -4.70
C PHE A 364 18.57 -0.27 -4.75
N GLU A 365 19.14 -1.09 -5.63
CA GLU A 365 18.68 -2.46 -5.83
C GLU A 365 18.87 -3.27 -4.55
N LYS A 366 20.01 -3.10 -3.87
CA LYS A 366 20.24 -3.72 -2.55
C LYS A 366 19.24 -3.24 -1.49
N ILE A 367 18.91 -1.94 -1.44
CA ILE A 367 17.91 -1.44 -0.48
C ILE A 367 16.53 -2.03 -0.80
N GLN A 368 16.15 -2.10 -2.07
CA GLN A 368 14.87 -2.69 -2.49
C GLN A 368 14.80 -4.18 -2.17
N GLU A 369 15.87 -4.94 -2.46
CA GLU A 369 15.99 -6.36 -2.09
C GLU A 369 15.87 -6.55 -0.57
N PHE A 370 16.56 -5.71 0.20
CA PHE A 370 16.49 -5.72 1.66
C PHE A 370 15.06 -5.46 2.17
N VAL A 371 14.39 -4.43 1.66
CA VAL A 371 13.01 -4.07 2.04
C VAL A 371 12.03 -5.20 1.71
N ASN A 372 12.17 -5.84 0.54
CA ASN A 372 11.35 -7.00 0.17
C ASN A 372 11.58 -8.19 1.12
N LYS A 373 12.84 -8.49 1.45
CA LYS A 373 13.20 -9.54 2.43
C LYS A 373 12.62 -9.23 3.81
N GLU A 374 12.68 -7.97 4.26
CA GLU A 374 12.16 -7.57 5.57
C GLU A 374 10.63 -7.60 5.64
N LEU A 375 9.93 -7.30 4.54
CA LEU A 375 8.47 -7.52 4.46
C LEU A 375 8.10 -8.99 4.72
N GLU A 376 8.78 -9.93 4.08
CA GLU A 376 8.56 -11.36 4.32
C GLU A 376 8.87 -11.76 5.76
N ALA A 377 9.89 -11.12 6.34
CA ALA A 377 10.33 -11.35 7.70
C ALA A 377 9.34 -10.87 8.77
N CYS A 378 8.46 -9.91 8.47
CA CYS A 378 7.49 -9.36 9.44
C CYS A 378 6.61 -10.45 10.07
N LYS A 379 6.17 -11.43 9.28
CA LYS A 379 5.41 -12.58 9.78
C LYS A 379 6.17 -13.35 10.86
N GLU A 380 7.45 -13.63 10.62
CA GLU A 380 8.30 -14.35 11.56
C GLU A 380 8.62 -13.50 12.79
N ILE A 381 8.80 -12.18 12.65
CA ILE A 381 8.97 -11.26 13.79
C ILE A 381 7.75 -11.34 14.71
N PHE A 382 6.55 -11.19 14.14
CA PHE A 382 5.30 -11.29 14.90
C PHE A 382 5.17 -12.66 15.60
N LYS A 383 5.47 -13.75 14.88
CA LYS A 383 5.45 -15.10 15.45
C LYS A 383 6.41 -15.26 16.62
N ASN A 384 7.68 -14.91 16.43
CA ASN A 384 8.72 -15.06 17.45
C ASN A 384 8.48 -14.12 18.64
N MET A 385 7.90 -12.94 18.44
CA MET A 385 7.51 -12.03 19.52
C MET A 385 6.47 -12.68 20.45
N VAL A 386 5.37 -13.18 19.90
CA VAL A 386 4.29 -13.81 20.69
C VAL A 386 4.83 -15.03 21.44
N LEU A 387 5.58 -15.90 20.75
CA LEU A 387 6.09 -17.13 21.37
C LEU A 387 7.18 -16.85 22.41
N LEU A 388 8.01 -15.83 22.23
CA LEU A 388 8.94 -15.38 23.26
C LEU A 388 8.17 -14.99 24.52
N ILE A 389 7.13 -14.16 24.39
CA ILE A 389 6.32 -13.71 25.54
C ILE A 389 5.56 -14.87 26.20
N GLU A 390 4.96 -15.75 25.40
CA GLU A 390 4.23 -16.93 25.89
C GLU A 390 5.14 -17.87 26.70
N ASN A 391 6.41 -17.98 26.31
CA ASN A 391 7.39 -18.86 26.97
C ASN A 391 8.08 -18.22 28.19
N LEU A 392 7.84 -16.94 28.48
CA LEU A 392 8.39 -16.33 29.70
C LEU A 392 7.73 -16.93 30.94
N PRO A 393 8.48 -17.08 32.06
CA PRO A 393 7.89 -17.45 33.33
C PRO A 393 6.77 -16.48 33.70
N LYS A 394 5.64 -16.98 34.22
CA LYS A 394 4.58 -16.11 34.73
C LYS A 394 5.19 -15.11 35.71
N THR A 395 4.91 -13.84 35.52
CA THR A 395 5.16 -12.80 36.52
C THR A 395 4.31 -13.12 37.75
N THR A 396 4.84 -13.92 38.66
CA THR A 396 4.27 -14.03 40.00
C THR A 396 4.39 -12.65 40.62
N GLY A 397 3.24 -12.02 40.87
CA GLY A 397 3.16 -10.72 41.52
C GLY A 397 4.06 -10.70 42.75
N HIS A 398 4.70 -9.54 42.97
CA HIS A 398 5.49 -9.25 44.14
C HIS A 398 4.90 -9.91 45.40
N THR A 399 5.61 -10.86 45.99
CA THR A 399 5.53 -11.05 47.43
C THR A 399 6.03 -9.74 48.04
N PRO A 400 5.21 -8.99 48.78
CA PRO A 400 5.67 -7.79 49.45
C PRO A 400 6.69 -8.22 50.51
N SER A 401 7.91 -7.70 50.39
CA SER A 401 8.94 -7.73 51.43
C SER A 401 8.72 -6.62 52.44
#